data_AF-A0AAV5WG68-F1
#
_entry.id   AF-A0AAV5WG68-F1
#
_cell.length_a   1.000
_cell.length_b   1.000
_cell.length_c   1.000
_cell.angle_alpha   90.00
_cell.angle_beta   90.00
_cell.angle_gamma   90.00
#
_symmetry.space_group_name_H-M   'P 1'
#
loop_
_entity.id
_entity.type
_entity.pdbx_description
1 polymer ?
#
loop_
_entity_poly.entity_id
_entity_poly.type
_entity_poly.pdbx_seq_one_letter_code
_entity_poly.pdbx_strand_id
1 'polypeptide(L)'
;VKVQREKTTGQSWFLMSSARITDECRADLELLSMRVTLDPKRFYRKNDRAVLPKYFQVSRVVEDKRDFYGIRLTKSGRKKNMLDEMMTMDRESFKRNQHK
;
A
#
# COMPACT_ATOMS: atom_id res chain seq x y z
N VAL A 1 7.92 32.79 -0.71
CA VAL A 1 6.59 32.29 -1.13
C VAL A 1 6.65 30.94 -1.89
N LYS A 2 7.57 30.74 -2.86
CA LYS A 2 7.71 29.45 -3.60
C LYS A 2 7.91 28.21 -2.71
N VAL A 3 8.74 28.28 -1.68
CA VAL A 3 9.06 27.15 -0.77
C VAL A 3 7.83 26.62 -0.01
N GLN A 4 6.83 27.45 0.28
CA GLN A 4 5.59 27.02 0.96
C GLN A 4 4.64 26.29 -0.01
N ARG A 5 4.66 26.66 -1.30
CA ARG A 5 3.85 25.99 -2.34
C ARG A 5 4.40 24.63 -2.73
N GLU A 6 5.69 24.37 -2.55
CA GLU A 6 6.29 23.08 -2.89
C GLU A 6 6.08 21.99 -1.83
N LYS A 7 5.74 22.38 -0.59
CA LYS A 7 5.49 21.46 0.53
C LYS A 7 4.14 20.75 0.43
N THR A 8 3.24 21.30 -0.38
CA THR A 8 1.86 20.88 -0.45
C THR A 8 1.41 20.84 -1.89
N THR A 9 0.56 19.88 -2.25
CA THR A 9 0.08 19.65 -3.63
C THR A 9 -0.82 20.79 -4.20
N GLY A 10 -0.96 21.90 -3.46
CA GLY A 10 -1.80 23.06 -3.82
C GLY A 10 -3.27 22.92 -3.38
N GLN A 11 -4.03 24.02 -3.47
CA GLN A 11 -5.46 24.04 -3.13
C GLN A 11 -6.32 23.20 -4.08
N SER A 12 -5.86 22.98 -5.31
CA SER A 12 -6.54 22.14 -6.31
C SER A 12 -6.61 20.67 -5.92
N TRP A 13 -5.73 20.21 -5.03
CA TRP A 13 -5.71 18.83 -4.54
C TRP A 13 -5.63 18.78 -3.01
N PHE A 14 -6.64 19.39 -2.38
CA PHE A 14 -6.93 19.35 -0.94
C PHE A 14 -5.75 19.61 -0.01
N LEU A 15 -4.75 20.38 -0.47
CA LEU A 15 -3.55 20.66 0.30
C LEU A 15 -2.86 19.40 0.87
N MET A 16 -2.79 18.32 0.07
CA MET A 16 -2.11 17.10 0.51
C MET A 16 -0.63 17.39 0.81
N SER A 17 -0.17 17.03 2.01
CA SER A 17 1.18 17.30 2.50
C SER A 17 2.19 16.32 1.90
N SER A 18 3.41 16.81 1.63
CA SER A 18 4.54 15.94 1.27
C SER A 18 5.02 15.22 2.53
N ALA A 19 4.75 13.92 2.64
CA ALA A 19 5.26 13.11 3.74
C ALA A 19 6.78 12.90 3.62
N ARG A 20 7.47 12.82 4.76
CA ARG A 20 8.87 12.37 4.81
C ARG A 20 8.91 10.89 4.43
N ILE A 21 9.71 10.54 3.41
CA ILE A 21 9.91 9.14 3.02
C ILE A 21 10.75 8.48 4.13
N THR A 22 10.10 7.67 4.97
CA THR A 22 10.76 6.69 5.83
C THR A 22 11.10 5.44 5.02
N ASP A 23 12.06 4.63 5.49
CA ASP A 23 12.44 3.39 4.79
C ASP A 23 11.26 2.42 4.64
N GLU A 24 10.38 2.37 5.64
CA GLU A 24 9.14 1.60 5.60
C GLU A 24 8.21 2.05 4.46
N CYS A 25 7.98 3.37 4.33
CA CYS A 25 7.17 3.90 3.24
C CYS A 25 7.82 3.67 1.87
N ARG A 26 9.15 3.70 1.79
CA ARG A 26 9.86 3.38 0.55
C ARG A 26 9.59 1.94 0.13
N ALA A 27 9.71 0.99 1.06
CA ALA A 27 9.49 -0.42 0.78
C ALA A 27 8.03 -0.70 0.33
N ASP A 28 7.05 -0.08 0.98
CA ASP A 28 5.64 -0.18 0.57
C ASP A 28 5.41 0.41 -0.83
N LEU A 29 6.05 1.53 -1.17
CA LEU A 29 5.93 2.14 -2.50
C LEU A 29 6.63 1.31 -3.60
N GLU A 30 7.78 0.71 -3.29
CA GLU A 30 8.47 -0.23 -4.17
C GLU A 30 7.62 -1.47 -4.42
N LEU A 31 7.00 -2.03 -3.37
CA LEU A 31 6.05 -3.14 -3.50
C LEU A 31 4.90 -2.78 -4.45
N LEU A 32 4.33 -1.58 -4.33
CA LEU A 32 3.27 -1.11 -5.22
C LEU A 32 3.74 -0.95 -6.67
N SER A 33 5.00 -0.57 -6.89
CA SER A 33 5.61 -0.49 -8.22
C SER A 33 5.75 -1.86 -8.87
N MET A 34 6.06 -2.89 -8.06
CA MET A 34 6.24 -4.28 -8.49
C MET A 34 4.95 -5.09 -8.51
N ARG A 35 3.76 -4.48 -8.30
CA ARG A 35 2.49 -5.21 -8.19
C ARG A 35 2.18 -6.17 -9.35
N VAL A 36 2.76 -5.96 -10.53
CA VAL A 36 2.60 -6.81 -11.71
C VAL A 36 3.19 -8.21 -11.52
N THR A 37 4.25 -8.33 -10.71
CA THR A 37 4.96 -9.60 -10.50
C THR A 37 4.49 -10.35 -9.25
N LEU A 38 3.61 -9.76 -8.44
CA LEU A 38 3.22 -10.32 -7.15
C LEU A 38 2.20 -11.46 -7.27
N ASP A 39 1.19 -11.32 -8.14
CA ASP A 39 0.16 -12.35 -8.36
C ASP A 39 0.13 -12.72 -9.84
N PRO A 40 0.50 -13.95 -10.22
CA PRO A 40 0.52 -14.38 -11.62
C PRO A 40 -0.86 -14.37 -12.29
N LYS A 41 -1.95 -14.29 -11.51
CA LYS A 41 -3.33 -14.26 -12.00
C LYS A 41 -3.88 -12.84 -12.13
N ARG A 42 -3.19 -11.82 -11.62
CA ARG A 42 -3.66 -10.42 -11.65
C ARG A 42 -2.77 -9.58 -12.54
N PHE A 43 -3.30 -9.22 -13.71
CA PHE A 43 -2.63 -8.34 -14.65
C PHE A 43 -2.99 -6.88 -14.40
N TYR A 44 -2.04 -6.12 -13.85
CA TYR A 44 -2.17 -4.68 -13.68
C TYR A 44 -1.58 -3.91 -14.87
N ARG A 45 -2.09 -2.70 -15.12
CA ARG A 45 -1.45 -1.77 -16.04
C ARG A 45 -0.03 -1.44 -15.56
N LYS A 46 0.93 -1.51 -16.49
CA LYS A 46 2.35 -1.22 -16.23
C LYS A 46 2.52 0.19 -15.65
N ASN A 47 3.44 0.33 -14.72
CA ASN A 47 3.80 1.63 -14.17
C ASN A 47 4.74 2.35 -15.15
N ASP A 48 4.31 3.50 -15.69
CA ASP A 48 5.13 4.32 -16.60
C ASP A 48 6.16 5.19 -15.86
N ARG A 49 6.06 5.31 -14.54
CA ARG A 49 6.92 6.18 -13.74
C ARG A 49 7.94 5.35 -12.96
N ALA A 50 9.22 5.56 -13.27
CA ALA A 50 10.34 4.97 -12.52
C ALA A 50 10.61 5.67 -11.18
N VAL A 51 10.09 6.88 -10.98
CA VAL A 51 10.33 7.69 -9.78
C VAL A 51 9.18 7.55 -8.79
N LEU A 52 9.51 7.42 -7.51
CA LEU A 52 8.54 7.40 -6.42
C LEU A 52 7.74 8.72 -6.37
N PRO A 53 6.43 8.66 -6.05
CA PRO A 53 5.61 9.85 -5.97
C PRO A 53 6.08 10.77 -4.84
N LYS A 54 6.20 12.08 -5.14
CA LYS A 54 6.62 13.11 -4.16
C LYS A 54 5.58 13.36 -3.08
N TYR A 55 4.29 13.33 -3.45
CA TYR A 55 3.17 13.54 -2.53
C TYR A 55 2.40 12.23 -2.41
N PHE A 56 2.29 11.71 -1.19
CA PHE A 56 1.54 10.48 -0.90
C PHE A 56 1.03 10.51 0.54
N GLN A 57 -0.02 9.73 0.81
CA GLN A 57 -0.51 9.45 2.15
C GLN A 57 -0.70 7.96 2.31
N VAL A 58 -0.31 7.45 3.48
CA VAL A 58 -0.60 6.09 3.91
C VAL A 58 -1.83 6.15 4.81
N SER A 59 -2.82 5.32 4.53
CA SER A 59 -4.08 5.31 5.25
C SER A 59 -4.64 3.89 5.30
N ARG A 60 -5.59 3.68 6.20
CA ARG A 60 -6.18 2.37 6.44
C ARG A 60 -7.62 2.36 5.99
N VAL A 61 -8.03 1.26 5.34
CA VAL A 61 -9.42 1.07 4.94
C VAL A 61 -10.30 0.92 6.18
N VAL A 62 -11.36 1.70 6.25
CA VAL A 62 -12.42 1.57 7.27
C VAL A 62 -13.51 0.69 6.68
N GLU A 63 -13.70 -0.48 7.27
CA GLU A 63 -14.69 -1.47 6.84
C GLU A 63 -16.12 -1.02 7.21
N ASP A 64 -17.09 -1.35 6.36
CA ASP A 64 -18.51 -1.13 6.65
C ASP A 64 -19.01 -2.18 7.66
N LYS A 65 -19.95 -1.79 8.53
CA LYS A 65 -20.51 -2.69 9.55
C LYS A 65 -21.37 -3.81 8.98
N ARG A 66 -21.86 -3.67 7.75
CA ARG A 66 -22.79 -4.61 7.10
C ARG A 66 -22.07 -5.83 6.50
N ASP A 67 -20.80 -5.72 6.16
CA ASP A 67 -20.00 -6.83 5.60
C ASP A 67 -19.08 -7.42 6.67
N PHE A 68 -19.61 -8.35 7.46
CA PHE A 68 -18.86 -8.98 8.56
C PHE A 68 -18.00 -10.17 8.10
N TYR A 69 -18.45 -10.92 7.09
CA TYR A 69 -17.85 -12.20 6.69
C TYR A 69 -17.09 -12.18 5.36
N GLY A 70 -17.18 -11.10 4.58
CA GLY A 70 -16.51 -10.99 3.29
C GLY A 70 -15.07 -10.51 3.41
N ILE A 71 -14.89 -9.20 3.40
CA ILE A 71 -13.57 -8.55 3.19
C ILE A 71 -12.88 -8.22 4.52
N ARG A 72 -13.62 -8.31 5.64
CA ARG A 72 -13.17 -7.84 6.94
C ARG A 72 -12.03 -8.68 7.51
N LEU A 73 -10.95 -8.00 7.91
CA LEU A 73 -9.82 -8.62 8.61
C LEU A 73 -10.07 -8.67 10.12
N THR A 74 -9.75 -9.82 10.73
CA THR A 74 -9.75 -9.99 12.19
C THR A 74 -8.66 -9.13 12.84
N LYS A 75 -8.76 -8.88 14.15
CA LYS A 75 -7.80 -8.05 14.89
C LYS A 75 -6.35 -8.55 14.75
N SER A 76 -6.14 -9.87 14.63
CA SER A 76 -4.83 -10.51 14.50
C SER A 76 -4.24 -10.45 13.07
N GLY A 77 -5.11 -10.49 12.06
CA GLY A 77 -4.70 -10.40 10.64
C GLY A 77 -4.29 -8.99 10.22
N ARG A 78 -4.74 -7.97 10.95
CA ARG A 78 -4.43 -6.56 10.70
C ARG A 78 -2.98 -6.25 11.07
N LYS A 79 -2.15 -5.85 10.10
CA LYS A 79 -0.75 -5.45 10.37
C LYS A 79 -0.58 -3.94 10.31
N LYS A 80 0.66 -3.50 10.50
CA LYS A 80 1.04 -2.08 10.50
C LYS A 80 1.24 -1.55 9.08
N ASN A 81 1.90 -2.34 8.22
CA ASN A 81 2.37 -1.91 6.90
C ASN A 81 1.92 -2.92 5.84
N MET A 82 1.81 -2.47 4.58
CA MET A 82 1.33 -3.30 3.47
C MET A 82 2.27 -4.48 3.20
N LEU A 83 3.59 -4.23 3.28
CA LEU A 83 4.60 -5.26 3.13
C LEU A 83 4.48 -6.39 4.17
N ASP A 84 4.17 -6.04 5.43
CA ASP A 84 4.03 -7.03 6.52
C ASP A 84 2.76 -7.89 6.34
N GLU A 85 1.68 -7.29 5.84
CA GLU A 85 0.48 -8.05 5.44
C GLU A 85 0.81 -9.05 4.33
N MET A 86 1.55 -8.59 3.31
CA MET A 86 1.98 -9.44 2.19
C MET A 86 2.86 -10.61 2.65
N MET A 87 3.90 -10.34 3.45
CA MET A 87 4.79 -11.38 3.98
C MET A 87 4.06 -12.42 4.83
N THR A 88 3.03 -11.99 5.56
CA THR A 88 2.19 -12.90 6.35
C THR A 88 1.36 -13.80 5.42
N MET A 89 0.72 -13.24 4.39
CA MET A 89 -0.09 -13.99 3.43
C MET A 89 0.75 -15.00 2.62
N ASP A 90 1.96 -14.62 2.21
CA ASP A 90 2.88 -15.52 1.51
C ASP A 90 3.28 -16.68 2.41
N ARG A 91 3.67 -16.41 3.67
CA ARG A 91 4.05 -17.44 4.65
C ARG A 91 2.92 -18.47 4.86
N GLU A 92 1.68 -18.01 4.94
CA GLU A 92 0.51 -18.88 5.07
C GLU A 92 0.30 -19.72 3.80
N SER A 93 0.47 -19.13 2.62
CA SER A 93 0.37 -19.80 1.33
C SER A 93 1.43 -20.90 1.16
N PHE A 94 2.69 -20.62 1.55
CA PHE A 94 3.76 -21.61 1.53
C PHE A 94 3.46 -22.79 2.46
N LYS A 95 3.04 -22.53 3.71
CA LYS A 95 2.68 -23.60 4.65
C LYS A 95 1.59 -24.51 4.08
N ARG A 96 0.55 -23.94 3.47
CA ARG A 96 -0.54 -24.71 2.86
C ARG A 96 -0.05 -25.62 1.74
N ASN A 97 0.92 -25.16 0.95
CA ASN A 97 1.46 -25.95 -0.16
C ASN A 97 2.40 -27.07 0.29
N GLN A 98 3.01 -26.98 1.48
CA GLN A 98 3.87 -28.03 2.05
C GLN A 98 3.08 -29.20 2.68
N HIS A 99 1.80 -29.00 3.00
CA HIS A 99 0.92 -30.04 3.55
C HIS A 99 0.06 -30.72 2.48
N LYS A 100 0.36 -30.46 1.20
CA LYS A 100 -0.20 -31.16 0.04
C LYS A 100 0.88 -32.06 -0.54
#